data_AF-A0A6C0JMA8-F1
#
_entry.id   AF-A0A6C0JMA8-F1
#
_cell.length_a   1.000
_cell.length_b   1.000
_cell.length_c   1.000
_cell.angle_alpha   90.00
_cell.angle_beta   90.00
_cell.angle_gamma   90.00
#
_symmetry.space_group_name_H-M   'P 1'
#
loop_
_entity.id
_entity.type
_entity.pdbx_description
1 polymer ?
#
loop_
_entity_poly.entity_id
_entity_poly.type
_entity_poly.pdbx_seq_one_letter_code
_entity_poly.pdbx_strand_id
1 'polypeptide(L)'
;MNNLIKFYNNLYPANNKKNYFFADIVKKWDDYKLEVKHDFVQWLFPDETGGVNSNAPQLTKNDIKQFRTDAVLRSNVVEATLRMLLFYGFVIDGTGVKQIKPLNRRDRGRTIGLFSVHNYKRLTRIMDFLVQIDMEYLSALFFLSLCQAIKSNDMLLKKVLTNKSLKRWMSTQNYLISNIHTYDVGKLSKTVVIPSDSEDDEGSWAINFAGISSSDEWEDIGGEEEEDEGWEDIPSDLLYHSEEEKEEESSSSSSSPSPSPKRGPRCPVTGLDYTGNSCYMDSALLSMFAIPNKTITDHILNKDLTTLKTIDRRLWSNCHDNIDNDIKRRQVIQKALVDITESMRGPRKVKKCSNLRSLIKRCPGSQPFHERDTQDSGEFLSYLFNLFQVDVATTRRRTYGSNDLIGKPKWTLVREQKDQHASPIIDVTSGTLRELPKDYNITKFVKQKQDAIFDAVDLWTPDKVNAPLVTYTRRKEVTRMQESPIVIFNLVRSYGEVSFGKPRTKKEKEAGRGEFKGIKQKNTWVRVNAPESMTLKGKKLELSAIVVHTGGAHYVANFKCNGEWFWYDDNPGGDGHEIEYTGSYENMLKTTPKPLTHGTIFFYT
;
A
#
# COMPACT_ATOMS: atom_id res chain seq x y z
N MET A 1 8.15 -7.58 38.19
CA MET A 1 7.60 -7.81 36.84
C MET A 1 8.68 -7.51 35.81
N ASN A 2 9.00 -8.46 34.93
CA ASN A 2 10.09 -8.34 33.94
C ASN A 2 9.82 -7.18 32.95
N ASN A 3 10.85 -6.44 32.55
CA ASN A 3 10.79 -5.34 31.58
C ASN A 3 10.15 -5.75 30.25
N LEU A 4 10.38 -6.98 29.80
CA LEU A 4 9.73 -7.53 28.61
C LEU A 4 8.21 -7.61 28.77
N ILE A 5 7.74 -8.12 29.91
CA ILE A 5 6.31 -8.25 30.22
C ILE A 5 5.66 -6.88 30.39
N LYS A 6 6.36 -5.94 31.04
CA LYS A 6 5.90 -4.55 31.12
C LYS A 6 5.84 -3.90 29.74
N PHE A 7 6.78 -4.20 28.84
CA PHE A 7 6.78 -3.68 27.48
C PHE A 7 5.54 -4.10 26.70
N TYR A 8 5.22 -5.40 26.69
CA TYR A 8 3.99 -5.88 26.03
C TYR A 8 2.73 -5.29 26.63
N ASN A 9 2.73 -4.94 27.91
CA ASN A 9 1.62 -4.25 28.56
C ASN A 9 1.64 -2.72 28.36
N ASN A 10 2.54 -2.21 27.51
CA ASN A 10 2.71 -0.79 27.25
C ASN A 10 3.10 0.04 28.49
N LEU A 11 3.74 -0.61 29.48
CA LEU A 11 4.19 -0.03 30.75
C LEU A 11 5.70 0.18 30.81
N TYR A 12 6.43 -0.27 29.78
CA TYR A 12 7.86 -0.12 29.65
C TYR A 12 8.24 0.04 28.19
N PRO A 13 9.21 0.88 27.83
CA PRO A 13 9.62 1.04 26.45
C PRO A 13 10.64 -0.02 26.01
N ALA A 14 10.67 -0.32 24.71
CA ALA A 14 11.58 -1.31 24.13
C ALA A 14 13.05 -0.84 23.99
N ASN A 15 13.47 0.12 24.79
CA ASN A 15 14.84 0.59 24.99
C ASN A 15 14.79 1.75 26.00
N ASN A 16 15.63 1.75 27.04
CA ASN A 16 15.69 2.82 28.06
C ASN A 16 16.07 4.19 27.49
N LYS A 17 16.62 4.19 26.28
CA LYS A 17 17.11 5.37 25.62
C LYS A 17 16.23 5.76 24.43
N LYS A 18 15.22 4.93 24.08
CA LYS A 18 14.30 5.16 22.96
C LYS A 18 12.80 5.13 23.16
N ASN A 19 12.32 4.97 24.38
CA ASN A 19 10.96 5.26 24.81
C ASN A 19 9.78 4.89 23.88
N TYR A 20 9.94 4.00 22.88
CA TYR A 20 8.84 3.52 22.06
C TYR A 20 8.21 2.35 22.78
N PHE A 21 6.93 2.53 23.06
CA PHE A 21 6.12 1.52 23.70
C PHE A 21 5.58 0.56 22.64
N PHE A 22 5.10 -0.57 23.12
CA PHE A 22 4.47 -1.60 22.30
C PHE A 22 3.42 -0.99 21.35
N ALA A 23 2.55 -0.10 21.85
CA ALA A 23 1.51 0.54 21.05
C ALA A 23 2.06 1.49 19.98
N ASP A 24 3.23 2.10 20.17
CA ASP A 24 3.82 2.97 19.15
C ASP A 24 4.21 2.16 17.93
N ILE A 25 4.91 1.04 18.14
CA ILE A 25 5.35 0.15 17.06
C ILE A 25 4.14 -0.49 16.39
N VAL A 26 3.18 -0.99 17.18
CA VAL A 26 2.08 -1.80 16.66
C VAL A 26 0.97 -0.96 16.05
N LYS A 27 0.72 0.27 16.52
CA LYS A 27 -0.43 1.09 16.10
C LYS A 27 -0.08 2.36 15.34
N LYS A 28 1.11 2.94 15.57
CA LYS A 28 1.45 4.28 15.04
C LYS A 28 2.50 4.27 13.94
N TRP A 29 3.44 3.33 13.96
CA TRP A 29 4.54 3.31 12.99
C TRP A 29 4.03 2.96 11.59
N ASP A 30 4.47 3.72 10.58
CA ASP A 30 4.29 3.39 9.17
C ASP A 30 5.25 2.26 8.74
N ASP A 31 5.03 1.72 7.54
CA ASP A 31 5.85 0.61 7.03
C ASP A 31 7.31 1.03 6.79
N TYR A 32 7.54 2.29 6.40
CA TYR A 32 8.90 2.80 6.26
C TYR A 32 9.67 2.78 7.58
N LYS A 33 9.04 3.19 8.68
CA LYS A 33 9.66 3.18 10.01
C LYS A 33 9.97 1.76 10.48
N LEU A 34 9.09 0.79 10.23
CA LEU A 34 9.37 -0.63 10.48
C LEU A 34 10.50 -1.19 9.59
N GLU A 35 10.65 -0.70 8.37
CA GLU A 35 11.77 -1.10 7.51
C GLU A 35 13.10 -0.60 8.08
N VAL A 36 13.20 0.71 8.37
CA VAL A 36 14.48 1.35 8.72
C VAL A 36 14.89 1.21 10.19
N LYS A 37 13.98 0.87 11.11
CA LYS A 37 14.32 0.58 12.50
C LYS A 37 14.57 -0.91 12.69
N HIS A 38 15.74 -1.29 13.20
CA HIS A 38 16.16 -2.70 13.24
C HIS A 38 16.08 -3.35 14.63
N ASP A 39 15.92 -2.57 15.69
CA ASP A 39 15.98 -3.03 17.09
C ASP A 39 14.63 -3.41 17.67
N PHE A 40 13.53 -2.79 17.23
CA PHE A 40 12.18 -3.05 17.73
C PHE A 40 11.81 -4.54 17.66
N VAL A 41 12.26 -5.25 16.61
CA VAL A 41 11.89 -6.65 16.37
C VAL A 41 12.40 -7.57 17.48
N GLN A 42 13.50 -7.21 18.14
CA GLN A 42 14.08 -8.01 19.22
C GLN A 42 13.26 -7.89 20.51
N TRP A 43 12.43 -6.85 20.63
CA TRP A 43 11.48 -6.68 21.73
C TRP A 43 10.08 -7.20 21.40
N LEU A 44 9.61 -7.02 20.15
CA LEU A 44 8.34 -7.57 19.71
C LEU A 44 8.35 -9.09 19.53
N PHE A 45 9.53 -9.67 19.32
CA PHE A 45 9.73 -11.11 19.12
C PHE A 45 11.10 -11.47 19.72
N PRO A 46 11.25 -11.47 21.05
CA PRO A 46 12.52 -11.78 21.70
C PRO A 46 12.92 -13.25 21.49
N ASP A 47 14.20 -13.57 21.70
CA ASP A 47 14.73 -14.92 21.65
C ASP A 47 15.61 -15.21 22.86
N GLU A 48 15.93 -16.49 23.07
CA GLU A 48 16.74 -16.92 24.21
C GLU A 48 18.21 -16.46 24.12
N THR A 49 18.66 -15.92 22.98
CA THR A 49 20.04 -15.44 22.81
C THR A 49 20.20 -13.93 23.07
N GLY A 50 19.09 -13.19 23.23
CA GLY A 50 19.11 -11.72 23.34
C GLY A 50 19.33 -11.01 22.00
N GLY A 51 19.68 -11.73 20.94
CA GLY A 51 19.96 -11.16 19.61
C GLY A 51 21.28 -10.37 19.57
N VAL A 52 21.41 -9.51 18.54
CA VAL A 52 22.63 -8.69 18.33
C VAL A 52 22.62 -7.41 19.18
N ASN A 53 21.45 -7.00 19.71
CA ASN A 53 21.36 -5.84 20.60
C ASN A 53 21.52 -6.29 22.05
N SER A 54 22.63 -5.93 22.69
CA SER A 54 22.88 -6.22 24.10
C SER A 54 21.84 -5.62 25.06
N ASN A 55 21.03 -4.65 24.61
CA ASN A 55 19.97 -4.03 25.39
C ASN A 55 18.59 -4.66 25.16
N ALA A 56 18.45 -5.61 24.23
CA ALA A 56 17.20 -6.33 24.07
C ALA A 56 17.05 -7.40 25.18
N PRO A 57 15.85 -7.55 25.76
CA PRO A 57 15.63 -8.53 26.80
C PRO A 57 15.77 -9.93 26.21
N GLN A 58 16.60 -10.74 26.88
CA GLN A 58 16.66 -12.16 26.61
C GLN A 58 15.34 -12.81 27.02
N LEU A 59 14.77 -13.64 26.16
CA LEU A 59 13.58 -14.41 26.49
C LEU A 59 13.95 -15.51 27.50
N THR A 60 13.51 -15.38 28.74
CA THR A 60 13.80 -16.38 29.78
C THR A 60 12.72 -17.46 29.83
N LYS A 61 13.03 -18.63 30.42
CA LYS A 61 12.02 -19.69 30.68
C LYS A 61 10.80 -19.19 31.46
N ASN A 62 11.00 -18.22 32.37
CA ASN A 62 9.91 -17.62 33.14
C ASN A 62 9.04 -16.67 32.28
N ASP A 63 9.63 -16.00 31.29
CA ASP A 63 8.87 -15.19 30.33
C ASP A 63 8.06 -16.06 29.39
N ILE A 64 8.66 -17.14 28.88
CA ILE A 64 7.98 -18.13 28.05
C ILE A 64 6.74 -18.66 28.77
N LYS A 65 6.87 -19.04 30.05
CA LYS A 65 5.73 -19.48 30.86
C LYS A 65 4.64 -18.41 30.98
N GLN A 66 5.01 -17.14 31.13
CA GLN A 66 4.05 -16.03 31.16
C GLN A 66 3.38 -15.81 29.80
N PHE A 67 4.12 -15.78 28.68
CA PHE A 67 3.53 -15.66 27.34
C PHE A 67 2.63 -16.84 26.96
N ARG A 68 2.89 -18.04 27.50
CA ARG A 68 2.03 -19.21 27.29
C ARG A 68 0.70 -19.12 28.04
N THR A 69 0.70 -18.53 29.24
CA THR A 69 -0.45 -18.58 30.17
C THR A 69 -1.23 -17.28 30.28
N ASP A 70 -0.62 -16.13 29.96
CA ASP A 70 -1.22 -14.81 30.11
C ASP A 70 -1.98 -14.38 28.83
N ALA A 71 -3.31 -14.37 28.92
CA ALA A 71 -4.18 -13.98 27.81
C ALA A 71 -3.91 -12.55 27.27
N VAL A 72 -3.52 -11.60 28.11
CA VAL A 72 -3.25 -10.22 27.68
C VAL A 72 -1.96 -10.17 26.86
N LEU A 73 -0.91 -10.84 27.35
CA LEU A 73 0.35 -10.94 26.61
C LEU A 73 0.16 -11.67 25.29
N ARG A 74 -0.58 -12.79 25.26
CA ARG A 74 -0.92 -13.51 24.02
C ARG A 74 -1.67 -12.62 23.04
N SER A 75 -2.65 -11.85 23.50
CA SER A 75 -3.37 -10.89 22.66
C SER A 75 -2.44 -9.83 22.07
N ASN A 76 -1.48 -9.33 22.85
CA ASN A 76 -0.49 -8.37 22.36
C ASN A 76 0.47 -9.03 21.35
N VAL A 77 0.89 -10.28 21.58
CA VAL A 77 1.67 -11.02 20.57
C VAL A 77 0.89 -11.15 19.27
N VAL A 78 -0.41 -11.46 19.32
CA VAL A 78 -1.28 -11.49 18.13
C VAL A 78 -1.27 -10.14 17.42
N GLU A 79 -1.47 -9.04 18.15
CA GLU A 79 -1.48 -7.68 17.59
C GLU A 79 -0.15 -7.32 16.89
N ALA A 80 0.98 -7.62 17.54
CA ALA A 80 2.32 -7.42 16.97
C ALA A 80 2.53 -8.28 15.70
N THR A 81 2.07 -9.53 15.74
CA THR A 81 2.21 -10.47 14.64
C THR A 81 1.40 -10.03 13.42
N LEU A 82 0.15 -9.59 13.65
CA LEU A 82 -0.72 -9.05 12.60
C LEU A 82 -0.16 -7.75 12.03
N ARG A 83 0.42 -6.87 12.85
CA ARG A 83 1.11 -5.67 12.35
C ARG A 83 2.30 -6.02 11.45
N MET A 84 3.08 -7.04 11.82
CA MET A 84 4.20 -7.51 10.99
C MET A 84 3.73 -8.20 9.71
N LEU A 85 2.65 -8.99 9.76
CA LEU A 85 2.01 -9.52 8.55
C LEU A 85 1.60 -8.40 7.61
N LEU A 86 0.93 -7.38 8.14
CA LEU A 86 0.52 -6.19 7.37
C LEU A 86 1.72 -5.46 6.77
N PHE A 87 2.84 -5.41 7.49
CA PHE A 87 4.10 -4.87 7.00
C PHE A 87 4.72 -5.74 5.89
N TYR A 88 4.53 -7.06 5.89
CA TYR A 88 4.96 -7.91 4.78
C TYR A 88 3.95 -7.98 3.63
N GLY A 89 2.78 -7.36 3.80
CA GLY A 89 1.74 -7.22 2.77
C GLY A 89 0.57 -8.17 2.91
N PHE A 90 0.39 -8.80 4.08
CA PHE A 90 -0.62 -9.82 4.32
C PHE A 90 -1.54 -9.45 5.48
N VAL A 91 -2.76 -9.97 5.45
CA VAL A 91 -3.69 -10.00 6.58
C VAL A 91 -4.21 -11.42 6.77
N ILE A 92 -4.67 -11.71 7.98
CA ILE A 92 -5.44 -12.91 8.27
C ILE A 92 -6.90 -12.49 8.36
N ASP A 93 -7.76 -13.09 7.56
CA ASP A 93 -9.21 -12.97 7.67
C ASP A 93 -9.83 -14.32 8.07
N GLY A 94 -11.16 -14.35 8.26
CA GLY A 94 -11.90 -15.55 8.68
C GLY A 94 -11.80 -16.73 7.72
N THR A 95 -11.21 -16.57 6.54
CA THR A 95 -11.03 -17.60 5.51
C THR A 95 -9.58 -18.04 5.33
N GLY A 96 -8.61 -17.29 5.86
CA GLY A 96 -7.20 -17.64 5.81
C GLY A 96 -6.28 -16.42 5.69
N VAL A 97 -5.20 -16.57 4.94
CA VAL A 97 -4.26 -15.48 4.67
C VAL A 97 -4.60 -14.84 3.33
N LYS A 98 -4.65 -13.50 3.31
CA LYS A 98 -4.84 -12.71 2.10
C LYS A 98 -3.68 -11.71 1.92
N GLN A 99 -3.11 -11.68 0.73
CA GLN A 99 -2.20 -10.61 0.34
C GLN A 99 -3.03 -9.36 0.02
N ILE A 100 -2.69 -8.23 0.66
CA ILE A 100 -3.38 -6.95 0.52
C ILE A 100 -2.45 -5.80 0.18
N LYS A 101 -1.13 -6.05 0.03
CA LYS A 101 -0.19 -5.06 -0.49
C LYS A 101 0.69 -5.71 -1.55
N PRO A 102 1.24 -4.95 -2.50
CA PRO A 102 2.25 -5.48 -3.42
C PRO A 102 3.40 -6.13 -2.65
N LEU A 103 4.00 -7.20 -3.19
CA LEU A 103 5.17 -7.83 -2.57
C LEU A 103 6.42 -6.96 -2.79
N ASN A 104 6.62 -6.48 -4.01
CA ASN A 104 7.72 -5.60 -4.36
C ASN A 104 7.34 -4.14 -4.11
N ARG A 105 7.54 -3.67 -2.88
CA ARG A 105 7.22 -2.29 -2.49
C ARG A 105 8.47 -1.46 -2.34
N ARG A 106 8.36 -0.22 -2.77
CA ARG A 106 9.34 0.82 -2.48
C ARG A 106 8.66 2.00 -1.82
N ASP A 107 9.28 2.51 -0.77
CA ASP A 107 8.89 3.75 -0.13
C ASP A 107 10.16 4.53 0.20
N ARG A 108 10.12 5.83 -0.07
CA ARG A 108 11.25 6.77 0.03
C ARG A 108 12.58 6.23 -0.54
N GLY A 109 12.52 5.51 -1.67
CA GLY A 109 13.70 4.95 -2.34
C GLY A 109 14.31 3.71 -1.67
N ARG A 110 13.65 3.13 -0.65
CA ARG A 110 14.04 1.86 -0.04
C ARG A 110 13.04 0.78 -0.40
N THR A 111 13.54 -0.43 -0.66
CA THR A 111 12.71 -1.63 -0.75
C THR A 111 12.13 -1.93 0.63
N ILE A 112 10.83 -2.17 0.72
CA ILE A 112 10.11 -2.38 1.98
C ILE A 112 9.48 -3.77 2.05
N GLY A 113 9.48 -4.35 3.25
CA GLY A 113 8.75 -5.57 3.55
C GLY A 113 9.44 -6.79 2.95
N LEU A 114 8.68 -7.68 2.31
CA LEU A 114 9.15 -9.02 2.01
C LEU A 114 10.26 -9.07 0.94
N PHE A 115 10.35 -8.06 0.06
CA PHE A 115 11.43 -7.98 -0.94
C PHE A 115 12.78 -7.51 -0.38
N SER A 116 12.79 -7.03 0.87
CA SER A 116 13.99 -6.58 1.56
C SER A 116 14.65 -7.73 2.32
N VAL A 117 15.83 -8.15 1.86
CA VAL A 117 16.49 -9.38 2.33
C VAL A 117 16.87 -9.36 3.81
N HIS A 118 17.05 -8.16 4.41
CA HIS A 118 17.36 -8.07 5.83
C HIS A 118 16.17 -8.51 6.71
N ASN A 119 14.94 -8.45 6.18
CA ASN A 119 13.76 -8.92 6.88
C ASN A 119 13.72 -10.45 7.00
N TYR A 120 14.52 -11.21 6.25
CA TYR A 120 14.46 -12.68 6.31
C TYR A 120 14.86 -13.25 7.68
N LYS A 121 15.82 -12.61 8.35
CA LYS A 121 16.17 -12.94 9.73
C LYS A 121 15.07 -12.52 10.72
N ARG A 122 14.38 -11.40 10.45
CA ARG A 122 13.23 -10.96 11.26
C ARG A 122 12.07 -11.93 11.15
N LEU A 123 11.79 -12.44 9.94
CA LEU A 123 10.77 -13.46 9.67
C LEU A 123 11.04 -14.74 10.46
N THR A 124 12.28 -15.25 10.40
CA THR A 124 12.68 -16.40 11.22
C THR A 124 12.42 -16.14 12.71
N ARG A 125 12.88 -15.00 13.22
CA ARG A 125 12.74 -14.62 14.63
C ARG A 125 11.28 -14.58 15.09
N ILE A 126 10.38 -14.04 14.26
CA ILE A 126 8.94 -14.01 14.53
C ILE A 126 8.41 -15.43 14.68
N MET A 127 8.67 -16.30 13.69
CA MET A 127 8.15 -17.67 13.71
C MET A 127 8.72 -18.51 14.86
N ASP A 128 10.02 -18.39 15.13
CA ASP A 128 10.69 -19.05 16.26
C ASP A 128 10.10 -18.63 17.60
N PHE A 129 9.90 -17.32 17.81
CA PHE A 129 9.30 -16.81 19.03
C PHE A 129 7.88 -17.36 19.23
N LEU A 130 7.04 -17.33 18.19
CA LEU A 130 5.67 -17.82 18.24
C LEU A 130 5.60 -19.30 18.62
N VAL A 131 6.52 -20.11 18.10
CA VAL A 131 6.63 -21.54 18.42
C VAL A 131 7.07 -21.74 19.87
N GLN A 132 8.07 -20.99 20.34
CA GLN A 132 8.56 -21.08 21.72
C GLN A 132 7.48 -20.78 22.78
N ILE A 133 6.48 -19.94 22.47
CA ILE A 133 5.39 -19.58 23.39
C ILE A 133 4.07 -20.33 23.14
N ASP A 134 4.12 -21.46 22.43
CA ASP A 134 2.97 -22.31 22.10
C ASP A 134 1.85 -21.52 21.35
N MET A 135 2.27 -20.72 20.35
CA MET A 135 1.40 -20.04 19.37
C MET A 135 1.68 -20.54 17.95
N GLU A 136 1.87 -21.86 17.82
CA GLU A 136 2.29 -22.55 16.59
C GLU A 136 1.31 -22.34 15.42
N TYR A 137 0.00 -22.30 15.67
CA TYR A 137 -0.99 -22.01 14.62
C TYR A 137 -0.81 -20.62 14.01
N LEU A 138 -0.48 -19.63 14.83
CA LEU A 138 -0.22 -18.28 14.34
C LEU A 138 1.10 -18.22 13.56
N SER A 139 2.12 -18.98 14.00
CA SER A 139 3.36 -19.18 13.24
C SER A 139 3.09 -19.85 11.89
N ALA A 140 2.23 -20.87 11.85
CA ALA A 140 1.85 -21.59 10.65
C ALA A 140 1.10 -20.71 9.65
N LEU A 141 0.16 -19.87 10.12
CA LEU A 141 -0.52 -18.87 9.27
C LEU A 141 0.47 -17.84 8.73
N PHE A 142 1.42 -17.40 9.55
CA PHE A 142 2.48 -16.50 9.12
C PHE A 142 3.35 -17.15 8.03
N PHE A 143 3.78 -18.38 8.25
CA PHE A 143 4.56 -19.16 7.29
C PHE A 143 3.78 -19.41 6.00
N LEU A 144 2.48 -19.72 6.09
CA LEU A 144 1.60 -19.89 4.93
C LEU A 144 1.53 -18.62 4.09
N SER A 145 1.56 -17.45 4.73
CA SER A 145 1.65 -16.15 4.04
C SER A 145 2.91 -16.05 3.18
N LEU A 146 4.05 -16.49 3.72
CA LEU A 146 5.32 -16.52 2.99
C LEU A 146 5.28 -17.53 1.84
N CYS A 147 4.69 -18.72 2.07
CA CYS A 147 4.49 -19.75 1.05
C CYS A 147 3.61 -19.25 -0.11
N GLN A 148 2.54 -18.53 0.18
CA GLN A 148 1.68 -17.90 -0.82
C GLN A 148 2.48 -16.85 -1.63
N ALA A 149 3.29 -16.03 -0.94
CA ALA A 149 4.13 -15.03 -1.57
C ALA A 149 5.13 -15.65 -2.55
N ILE A 150 5.93 -16.63 -2.10
CA ILE A 150 6.97 -17.26 -2.93
C ILE A 150 6.37 -18.08 -4.08
N LYS A 151 5.19 -18.72 -3.88
CA LYS A 151 4.48 -19.43 -4.95
C LYS A 151 3.98 -18.48 -6.04
N SER A 152 3.59 -17.26 -5.67
CA SER A 152 3.03 -16.27 -6.59
C SER A 152 4.08 -15.38 -7.29
N ASN A 153 5.36 -15.48 -6.90
CA ASN A 153 6.40 -14.55 -7.36
C ASN A 153 7.80 -15.20 -7.47
N ASP A 154 8.21 -15.50 -8.70
CA ASP A 154 9.49 -16.18 -9.01
C ASP A 154 10.72 -15.35 -8.61
N MET A 155 10.66 -14.02 -8.70
CA MET A 155 11.76 -13.13 -8.28
C MET A 155 11.97 -13.20 -6.76
N LEU A 156 10.87 -13.23 -5.99
CA LEU A 156 10.93 -13.42 -4.55
C LEU A 156 11.44 -14.81 -4.21
N LEU A 157 10.94 -15.85 -4.87
CA LEU A 157 11.42 -17.23 -4.70
C LEU A 157 12.94 -17.30 -4.91
N LYS A 158 13.46 -16.76 -6.02
CA LYS A 158 14.90 -16.71 -6.30
C LYS A 158 15.67 -16.03 -5.17
N LYS A 159 15.22 -14.86 -4.69
CA LYS A 159 15.85 -14.16 -3.56
C LYS A 159 15.87 -15.00 -2.28
N VAL A 160 14.76 -15.66 -1.97
CA VAL A 160 14.63 -16.51 -0.77
C VAL A 160 15.56 -17.73 -0.84
N LEU A 161 15.65 -18.37 -2.01
CA LEU A 161 16.56 -19.50 -2.25
C LEU A 161 18.03 -19.07 -2.20
N THR A 162 18.40 -17.96 -2.85
CA THR A 162 19.76 -17.40 -2.79
C THR A 162 20.19 -17.10 -1.35
N ASN A 163 19.29 -16.58 -0.53
CA ASN A 163 19.55 -16.29 0.89
C ASN A 163 19.38 -17.53 1.81
N LYS A 164 19.16 -18.73 1.25
CA LYS A 164 18.93 -19.99 1.98
C LYS A 164 17.87 -19.89 3.09
N SER A 165 16.92 -18.96 2.94
CA SER A 165 16.01 -18.57 4.01
C SER A 165 14.83 -19.52 4.15
N LEU A 166 14.37 -20.13 3.05
CA LEU A 166 13.24 -21.06 3.08
C LEU A 166 13.49 -22.28 3.98
N LYS A 167 14.68 -22.89 3.91
CA LYS A 167 15.05 -24.01 4.79
C LYS A 167 14.98 -23.60 6.27
N ARG A 168 15.43 -22.39 6.59
CA ARG A 168 15.39 -21.84 7.95
C ARG A 168 13.97 -21.53 8.41
N TRP A 169 13.10 -21.07 7.52
CA TRP A 169 11.69 -20.87 7.84
C TRP A 169 10.97 -22.20 8.06
N MET A 170 11.21 -23.20 7.21
CA MET A 170 10.65 -24.54 7.39
C MET A 170 11.09 -25.18 8.70
N SER A 171 12.34 -24.99 9.13
CA SER A 171 12.81 -25.53 10.42
C SER A 171 12.16 -24.90 11.64
N THR A 172 11.53 -23.73 11.50
CA THR A 172 10.74 -23.13 12.60
C THR A 172 9.38 -23.83 12.77
N GLN A 173 8.93 -24.62 11.80
CA GLN A 173 7.60 -25.22 11.80
C GLN A 173 7.67 -26.66 12.29
N ASN A 174 7.33 -26.91 13.56
CA ASN A 174 7.46 -28.21 14.22
C ASN A 174 6.85 -29.38 13.43
N TYR A 175 5.73 -29.16 12.75
CA TYR A 175 5.03 -30.16 11.93
C TYR A 175 5.73 -30.48 10.59
N LEU A 176 6.68 -29.66 10.14
CA LEU A 176 7.48 -29.90 8.93
C LEU A 176 8.85 -30.49 9.24
N ILE A 177 9.36 -30.37 10.46
CA ILE A 177 10.73 -30.80 10.83
C ILE A 177 10.93 -32.29 10.52
N SER A 178 9.96 -33.13 10.87
CA SER A 178 10.02 -34.59 10.61
C SER A 178 9.98 -34.92 9.11
N ASN A 179 9.49 -34.02 8.26
CA ASN A 179 9.36 -34.25 6.82
C ASN A 179 10.36 -33.42 5.99
N ILE A 180 11.21 -32.60 6.61
CA ILE A 180 12.06 -31.64 5.89
C ILE A 180 13.04 -32.30 4.91
N HIS A 181 13.42 -33.56 5.18
CA HIS A 181 14.28 -34.37 4.32
C HIS A 181 13.55 -34.95 3.11
N THR A 182 12.22 -34.96 3.13
CA THR A 182 11.36 -35.45 2.03
C THR A 182 11.08 -34.39 0.96
N TYR A 183 11.63 -33.18 1.11
CA TYR A 183 11.44 -32.07 0.17
C TYR A 183 12.77 -31.52 -0.34
N ASP A 184 12.89 -31.39 -1.66
CA ASP A 184 13.93 -30.57 -2.28
C ASP A 184 13.48 -29.09 -2.21
N VAL A 185 14.04 -28.37 -1.23
CA VAL A 185 13.73 -26.96 -1.00
C VAL A 185 14.17 -26.07 -2.18
N GLY A 186 15.20 -26.48 -2.94
CA GLY A 186 15.66 -25.74 -4.13
C GLY A 186 14.73 -25.89 -5.33
N LYS A 187 14.05 -27.04 -5.43
CA LYS A 187 13.10 -27.35 -6.52
C LYS A 187 11.63 -27.19 -6.12
N LEU A 188 11.35 -26.89 -4.85
CA LEU A 188 9.99 -26.84 -4.27
C LEU A 188 9.16 -28.11 -4.54
N SER A 189 9.82 -29.27 -4.59
CA SER A 189 9.19 -30.55 -4.92
C SER A 189 9.45 -31.57 -3.83
N LYS A 190 8.54 -32.55 -3.68
CA LYS A 190 8.81 -33.72 -2.85
C LYS A 190 9.96 -34.50 -3.47
N THR A 191 10.97 -34.84 -2.68
CA THR A 191 12.03 -35.75 -3.11
C THR A 191 11.38 -37.11 -3.31
N VAL A 192 11.31 -37.59 -4.55
CA VAL A 192 10.82 -38.95 -4.84
C VAL A 192 11.84 -39.90 -4.23
N VAL A 193 11.50 -40.50 -3.09
CA VAL A 193 12.23 -41.67 -2.59
C VAL A 193 11.72 -42.82 -3.43
N ILE A 194 12.44 -43.15 -4.51
CA ILE A 194 12.25 -44.42 -5.22
C ILE A 194 12.82 -45.48 -4.27
N PRO A 195 12.00 -46.44 -3.77
CA PRO A 195 12.52 -47.58 -3.03
C PRO A 195 13.53 -48.29 -3.93
N SER A 196 14.75 -48.49 -3.44
CA SER A 196 15.77 -49.23 -4.16
C SER A 196 15.34 -50.69 -4.28
N ASP A 197 14.80 -51.07 -5.42
CA ASP A 197 14.81 -52.45 -5.89
C ASP A 197 14.96 -52.47 -7.42
N SER A 198 16.06 -53.09 -7.83
CA SER A 198 16.38 -53.73 -9.13
C SER A 198 16.16 -52.99 -10.46
N GLU A 199 17.30 -52.78 -11.12
CA GLU A 199 17.64 -53.03 -12.54
C GLU A 199 16.86 -52.33 -13.69
N ASP A 200 17.70 -51.76 -14.57
CA ASP A 200 17.50 -51.37 -15.97
C ASP A 200 16.70 -50.11 -16.33
N ASP A 201 17.44 -49.08 -16.76
CA ASP A 201 17.55 -48.65 -18.17
C ASP A 201 17.60 -47.11 -18.35
N GLU A 202 18.29 -46.73 -19.42
CA GLU A 202 18.95 -45.46 -19.72
C GLU A 202 18.08 -44.18 -19.76
N GLY A 203 18.71 -43.03 -19.49
CA GLY A 203 18.13 -41.73 -19.87
C GLY A 203 18.78 -40.52 -19.22
N SER A 204 19.88 -40.06 -19.83
CA SER A 204 20.57 -38.77 -19.66
C SER A 204 19.65 -37.57 -19.34
N TRP A 205 20.16 -36.54 -18.67
CA TRP A 205 20.37 -35.16 -19.19
C TRP A 205 21.12 -34.32 -18.14
N ALA A 206 22.40 -34.10 -18.42
CA ALA A 206 23.31 -33.27 -17.63
C ALA A 206 22.99 -31.77 -17.78
N ILE A 207 23.10 -31.01 -16.68
CA ILE A 207 23.19 -29.54 -16.68
C ILE A 207 24.48 -29.16 -15.95
N ASN A 208 25.45 -28.62 -16.70
CA ASN A 208 26.64 -27.95 -16.17
C ASN A 208 26.33 -26.45 -15.98
N PHE A 209 26.67 -25.92 -14.80
CA PHE A 209 26.76 -24.48 -14.53
C PHE A 209 28.16 -24.20 -13.98
N ALA A 210 28.96 -23.43 -14.71
CA ALA A 210 30.25 -22.94 -14.25
C ALA A 210 30.36 -21.43 -14.51
N GLY A 211 30.88 -20.73 -13.51
CA GLY A 211 31.53 -19.43 -13.63
C GLY A 211 30.66 -18.21 -13.33
N ILE A 212 31.00 -17.46 -12.28
CA ILE A 212 31.75 -16.19 -12.44
C ILE A 212 32.16 -15.68 -11.04
N SER A 213 33.43 -15.30 -10.96
CA SER A 213 34.18 -14.75 -9.83
C SER A 213 34.14 -13.22 -9.81
N SER A 214 34.43 -12.66 -8.63
CA SER A 214 34.55 -11.25 -8.25
C SER A 214 35.65 -10.45 -8.94
N SER A 215 35.50 -9.11 -8.99
CA SER A 215 36.44 -8.13 -8.40
C SER A 215 35.93 -6.68 -8.53
N ASP A 216 36.42 -5.85 -7.61
CA ASP A 216 36.11 -4.44 -7.30
C ASP A 216 36.65 -3.42 -8.32
N GLU A 217 36.16 -2.17 -8.27
CA GLU A 217 36.95 -0.93 -8.07
C GLU A 217 36.07 0.34 -8.15
N TRP A 218 36.42 1.33 -7.33
CA TRP A 218 35.73 2.62 -7.13
C TRP A 218 36.60 3.76 -7.68
N GLU A 219 35.99 4.76 -8.32
CA GLU A 219 36.60 6.06 -8.57
C GLU A 219 35.69 7.23 -8.15
N ASP A 220 36.36 8.27 -7.71
CA ASP A 220 35.99 9.36 -6.82
C ASP A 220 35.93 10.67 -7.63
N ILE A 221 34.83 11.43 -7.60
CA ILE A 221 34.80 12.80 -8.14
C ILE A 221 33.89 13.69 -7.29
N GLY A 222 34.54 14.51 -6.45
CA GLY A 222 34.43 15.96 -6.37
C GLY A 222 33.03 16.60 -6.35
N GLY A 223 32.66 17.15 -5.20
CA GLY A 223 31.55 18.09 -5.06
C GLY A 223 31.99 19.53 -5.22
N GLU A 224 31.10 20.35 -5.78
CA GLU A 224 31.09 21.80 -5.65
C GLU A 224 29.72 22.22 -5.11
N GLU A 225 29.77 23.08 -4.10
CA GLU A 225 28.65 23.67 -3.36
C GLU A 225 28.20 24.92 -4.09
N GLU A 226 26.89 25.07 -4.34
CA GLU A 226 26.29 26.38 -4.62
C GLU A 226 25.01 26.58 -3.80
N GLU A 227 24.83 27.84 -3.44
CA GLU A 227 24.21 28.36 -2.24
C GLU A 227 22.66 28.41 -2.26
N ASP A 228 22.11 28.42 -1.05
CA ASP A 228 20.69 28.56 -0.71
C ASP A 228 20.14 29.96 -1.07
N GLU A 229 19.11 30.03 -1.93
CA GLU A 229 18.21 31.18 -2.01
C GLU A 229 16.81 30.89 -1.44
N GLY A 230 16.49 31.62 -0.37
CA GLY A 230 15.21 32.27 -0.03
C GLY A 230 13.88 31.56 -0.28
N TRP A 231 13.21 31.17 0.81
CA TRP A 231 11.75 30.97 0.83
C TRP A 231 11.08 32.27 1.28
N GLU A 232 10.31 32.91 0.41
CA GLU A 232 9.35 33.94 0.80
C GLU A 232 8.07 33.30 1.36
N ASP A 233 7.63 33.79 2.52
CA ASP A 233 6.29 33.59 3.06
C ASP A 233 5.26 34.35 2.19
N ILE A 234 4.10 33.75 1.95
CA ILE A 234 2.98 34.40 1.23
C ILE A 234 1.78 34.59 2.17
N PRO A 235 1.04 35.71 2.06
CA PRO A 235 0.35 36.42 3.15
C PRO A 235 -0.95 35.80 3.68
N SER A 236 -1.40 36.37 4.81
CA SER A 236 -2.51 35.96 5.68
C SER A 236 -3.94 36.22 5.17
N ASP A 237 -4.15 36.66 3.93
CA ASP A 237 -5.43 37.31 3.59
C ASP A 237 -6.26 36.45 2.64
N LEU A 238 -6.93 35.45 3.20
CA LEU A 238 -8.12 34.80 2.62
C LEU A 238 -8.99 34.23 3.77
N LEU A 239 -9.30 35.09 4.73
CA LEU A 239 -10.48 34.93 5.59
C LEU A 239 -11.65 35.51 4.79
N TYR A 240 -12.62 34.68 4.42
CA TYR A 240 -13.91 35.17 3.97
C TYR A 240 -15.01 34.68 4.91
N HIS A 241 -15.87 35.64 5.21
CA HIS A 241 -16.91 35.68 6.21
C HIS A 241 -18.05 34.71 5.88
N SER A 242 -18.54 34.01 6.91
CA SER A 242 -19.82 33.31 6.88
C SER A 242 -20.93 34.32 7.18
N GLU A 243 -21.84 34.55 6.24
CA GLU A 243 -23.14 35.12 6.53
C GLU A 243 -24.14 33.98 6.79
N GLU A 244 -24.88 34.15 7.88
CA GLU A 244 -25.95 33.29 8.36
C GLU A 244 -27.22 33.52 7.54
N GLU A 245 -27.94 32.46 7.18
CA GLU A 245 -29.37 32.58 6.87
C GLU A 245 -30.19 31.51 7.59
N LYS A 246 -31.32 32.00 8.10
CA LYS A 246 -32.24 31.40 9.06
C LYS A 246 -33.23 30.45 8.38
N GLU A 247 -33.65 29.46 9.15
CA GLU A 247 -34.80 28.61 8.90
C GLU A 247 -36.11 29.42 8.96
N GLU A 248 -36.97 29.27 7.96
CA GLU A 248 -38.41 29.47 8.11
C GLU A 248 -39.18 28.33 7.44
N GLU A 249 -40.00 27.65 8.25
CA GLU A 249 -41.05 26.74 7.80
C GLU A 249 -42.25 27.55 7.31
N SER A 250 -42.85 27.17 6.17
CA SER A 250 -44.31 27.21 6.04
C SER A 250 -44.80 26.25 4.96
N SER A 251 -45.88 25.57 5.31
CA SER A 251 -46.64 24.60 4.52
C SER A 251 -47.61 25.27 3.54
N SER A 252 -47.73 24.75 2.32
CA SER A 252 -49.04 24.61 1.66
C SER A 252 -48.96 23.69 0.44
N SER A 253 -49.95 22.81 0.33
CA SER A 253 -50.18 21.82 -0.72
C SER A 253 -50.78 22.44 -1.99
N SER A 254 -50.27 22.08 -3.16
CA SER A 254 -51.09 21.96 -4.39
C SER A 254 -50.38 21.10 -5.44
N SER A 255 -51.06 20.03 -5.86
CA SER A 255 -50.69 19.09 -6.91
C SER A 255 -50.88 19.68 -8.30
N SER A 256 -49.86 19.61 -9.15
CA SER A 256 -49.94 19.73 -10.63
C SER A 256 -48.69 19.12 -11.29
N PRO A 257 -48.80 18.60 -12.52
CA PRO A 257 -47.95 17.52 -13.01
C PRO A 257 -46.54 17.97 -13.39
N SER A 258 -45.56 17.14 -13.02
CA SER A 258 -44.14 17.32 -13.30
C SER A 258 -43.86 17.52 -14.79
N PRO A 259 -43.13 18.56 -15.21
CA PRO A 259 -42.61 18.65 -16.56
C PRO A 259 -41.57 17.56 -16.77
N SER A 260 -41.65 16.85 -17.88
CA SER A 260 -40.63 15.89 -18.32
C SER A 260 -39.24 16.55 -18.32
N PRO A 261 -38.18 15.88 -17.83
CA PRO A 261 -36.87 16.48 -17.74
C PRO A 261 -36.32 16.73 -19.15
N LYS A 262 -35.98 17.99 -19.43
CA LYS A 262 -35.21 18.37 -20.62
C LYS A 262 -33.96 17.49 -20.68
N ARG A 263 -33.82 16.67 -21.73
CA ARG A 263 -32.61 15.84 -21.94
C ARG A 263 -31.40 16.78 -21.97
N GLY A 264 -30.55 16.70 -20.96
CA GLY A 264 -29.29 17.42 -20.89
C GLY A 264 -28.36 17.07 -22.08
N PRO A 265 -27.25 17.80 -22.23
CA PRO A 265 -26.27 17.53 -23.29
C PRO A 265 -25.85 16.05 -23.28
N ARG A 266 -25.81 15.41 -24.46
CA ARG A 266 -25.37 14.01 -24.59
C ARG A 266 -23.85 13.95 -24.48
N CYS A 267 -23.34 13.15 -23.54
CA CYS A 267 -21.96 12.70 -23.56
C CYS A 267 -21.84 11.49 -24.50
N PRO A 268 -20.97 11.50 -25.53
CA PRO A 268 -20.77 10.37 -26.45
C PRO A 268 -19.88 9.28 -25.80
N VAL A 269 -20.16 8.96 -24.54
CA VAL A 269 -19.48 7.93 -23.77
C VAL A 269 -20.49 6.85 -23.43
N THR A 270 -20.10 5.60 -23.63
CA THR A 270 -20.79 4.43 -23.06
C THR A 270 -19.96 3.89 -21.90
N GLY A 271 -20.64 3.32 -20.91
CA GLY A 271 -20.03 2.69 -19.75
C GLY A 271 -19.69 1.21 -19.97
N LEU A 272 -19.20 0.59 -18.89
CA LEU A 272 -18.90 -0.84 -18.82
C LEU A 272 -19.96 -1.52 -17.96
N ASP A 273 -20.45 -2.67 -18.41
CA ASP A 273 -21.42 -3.46 -17.68
C ASP A 273 -20.74 -4.28 -16.59
N TYR A 274 -21.38 -4.32 -15.42
CA TYR A 274 -20.96 -5.13 -14.29
C TYR A 274 -20.78 -6.63 -14.67
N THR A 275 -19.71 -7.24 -14.17
CA THR A 275 -19.41 -8.66 -14.37
C THR A 275 -18.61 -9.27 -13.22
N GLY A 276 -19.29 -9.83 -12.22
CA GLY A 276 -18.66 -10.58 -11.13
C GLY A 276 -17.78 -9.69 -10.25
N ASN A 277 -18.39 -8.73 -9.55
CA ASN A 277 -17.74 -7.74 -8.70
C ASN A 277 -16.69 -6.91 -9.42
N SER A 278 -16.94 -6.46 -10.66
CA SER A 278 -15.98 -5.66 -11.45
C SER A 278 -16.06 -4.16 -11.24
N CYS A 279 -17.01 -3.65 -10.45
CA CYS A 279 -17.25 -2.21 -10.25
C CYS A 279 -15.99 -1.40 -9.89
N TYR A 280 -15.06 -1.97 -9.13
CA TYR A 280 -13.78 -1.32 -8.81
C TYR A 280 -12.91 -1.09 -10.06
N MET A 281 -12.96 -1.98 -11.05
CA MET A 281 -12.30 -1.83 -12.36
C MET A 281 -13.12 -0.90 -13.25
N ASP A 282 -14.42 -1.14 -13.35
CA ASP A 282 -15.28 -0.47 -14.31
C ASP A 282 -15.32 1.04 -14.04
N SER A 283 -15.50 1.45 -12.78
CA SER A 283 -15.47 2.86 -12.37
C SER A 283 -14.10 3.51 -12.56
N ALA A 284 -13.00 2.79 -12.30
CA ALA A 284 -11.65 3.31 -12.50
C ALA A 284 -11.31 3.48 -14.00
N LEU A 285 -11.66 2.47 -14.81
CA LEU A 285 -11.42 2.49 -16.24
C LEU A 285 -12.25 3.56 -16.93
N LEU A 286 -13.53 3.70 -16.58
CA LEU A 286 -14.37 4.78 -17.11
C LEU A 286 -13.79 6.15 -16.75
N SER A 287 -13.52 6.39 -15.46
CA SER A 287 -12.99 7.68 -14.98
C SER A 287 -11.69 8.08 -15.66
N MET A 288 -10.85 7.11 -16.01
CA MET A 288 -9.53 7.38 -16.58
C MET A 288 -9.50 7.39 -18.11
N PHE A 289 -10.26 6.52 -18.77
CA PHE A 289 -10.13 6.27 -20.21
C PHE A 289 -11.32 6.76 -21.03
N ALA A 290 -12.51 6.96 -20.46
CA ALA A 290 -13.66 7.35 -21.27
C ALA A 290 -13.42 8.70 -21.97
N ILE A 291 -12.87 9.67 -21.25
CA ILE A 291 -12.50 10.98 -21.80
C ILE A 291 -11.03 10.95 -22.28
N PRO A 292 -10.72 11.41 -23.50
CA PRO A 292 -9.33 11.48 -23.98
C PRO A 292 -8.41 12.29 -23.06
N ASN A 293 -7.30 11.66 -22.65
CA ASN A 293 -6.23 12.31 -21.91
C ASN A 293 -4.88 11.94 -22.55
N LYS A 294 -4.09 12.97 -22.92
CA LYS A 294 -2.82 12.77 -23.64
C LYS A 294 -1.83 11.93 -22.85
N THR A 295 -1.68 12.17 -21.55
CA THR A 295 -0.75 11.42 -20.70
C THR A 295 -1.13 9.95 -20.60
N ILE A 296 -2.40 9.64 -20.39
CA ILE A 296 -2.90 8.25 -20.35
C ILE A 296 -2.74 7.59 -21.73
N THR A 297 -3.02 8.31 -22.81
CA THR A 297 -2.81 7.80 -24.17
C THR A 297 -1.34 7.46 -24.41
N ASP A 298 -0.41 8.38 -24.13
CA ASP A 298 1.00 8.18 -24.46
C ASP A 298 1.69 7.17 -23.53
N HIS A 299 1.33 7.15 -22.24
CA HIS A 299 2.01 6.33 -21.25
C HIS A 299 1.29 5.02 -20.91
N ILE A 300 0.08 4.77 -21.42
CA ILE A 300 -0.61 3.49 -21.25
C ILE A 300 -1.05 2.94 -22.60
N LEU A 301 -1.93 3.62 -23.32
CA LEU A 301 -2.58 3.06 -24.53
C LEU A 301 -1.62 2.87 -25.70
N ASN A 302 -0.72 3.83 -25.90
CA ASN A 302 0.25 3.89 -27.00
C ASN A 302 1.70 3.77 -26.51
N LYS A 303 1.91 3.40 -25.24
CA LYS A 303 3.27 3.28 -24.69
C LYS A 303 4.08 2.29 -25.51
N ASP A 304 5.27 2.71 -25.95
CA ASP A 304 6.26 1.80 -26.49
C ASP A 304 6.82 0.93 -25.36
N LEU A 305 6.34 -0.30 -25.30
CA LEU A 305 6.74 -1.28 -24.30
C LEU A 305 8.15 -1.83 -24.53
N THR A 306 8.81 -1.55 -25.67
CA THR A 306 10.20 -1.96 -25.88
C THR A 306 11.18 -1.18 -24.99
N THR A 307 10.80 0.02 -24.57
CA THR A 307 11.54 0.84 -23.59
C THR A 307 11.80 0.10 -22.28
N LEU A 308 10.93 -0.85 -21.90
CA LEU A 308 11.08 -1.69 -20.71
C LEU A 308 12.36 -2.53 -20.68
N LYS A 309 13.01 -2.75 -21.84
CA LYS A 309 14.30 -3.46 -21.93
C LYS A 309 15.46 -2.70 -21.28
N THR A 310 15.36 -1.37 -21.21
CA THR A 310 16.45 -0.49 -20.76
C THR A 310 16.34 -0.06 -19.29
N ILE A 311 15.22 -0.39 -18.64
CA ILE A 311 14.86 0.10 -17.30
C ILE A 311 15.20 -0.95 -16.23
N ASP A 312 15.57 -0.52 -15.02
CA ASP A 312 15.75 -1.42 -13.87
C ASP A 312 14.42 -2.09 -13.49
N ARG A 313 14.25 -3.34 -13.96
CA ARG A 313 13.05 -4.17 -13.74
C ARG A 313 12.80 -4.54 -12.28
N ARG A 314 13.75 -4.29 -11.37
CA ARG A 314 13.58 -4.57 -9.93
C ARG A 314 12.60 -3.61 -9.26
N LEU A 315 12.20 -2.53 -9.93
CA LEU A 315 11.33 -1.48 -9.38
C LEU A 315 9.85 -1.68 -9.68
N TRP A 316 9.52 -2.58 -10.61
CA TRP A 316 8.21 -2.65 -11.24
C TRP A 316 7.63 -4.06 -11.21
N SER A 317 6.32 -4.17 -11.44
CA SER A 317 5.62 -5.44 -11.63
C SER A 317 6.14 -6.12 -12.88
N ASN A 318 6.31 -7.44 -12.84
CA ASN A 318 6.74 -8.26 -13.98
C ASN A 318 5.65 -9.29 -14.30
N CYS A 319 5.29 -9.39 -15.57
CA CYS A 319 4.42 -10.41 -16.14
C CYS A 319 5.16 -11.71 -16.45
N HIS A 320 6.48 -11.65 -16.67
CA HIS A 320 7.29 -12.82 -17.01
C HIS A 320 8.79 -12.57 -16.76
N ASP A 321 9.55 -13.63 -16.51
CA ASP A 321 11.00 -13.53 -16.28
C ASP A 321 11.76 -13.09 -17.54
N ASN A 322 11.52 -13.76 -18.66
CA ASN A 322 12.01 -13.32 -19.97
C ASN A 322 11.31 -12.02 -20.40
N ILE A 323 12.10 -10.99 -20.73
CA ILE A 323 11.64 -9.63 -21.04
C ILE A 323 10.81 -9.55 -22.32
N ASP A 324 11.12 -10.34 -23.35
CA ASP A 324 10.34 -10.31 -24.59
C ASP A 324 8.95 -10.91 -24.37
N ASN A 325 8.85 -11.98 -23.57
CA ASN A 325 7.57 -12.55 -23.16
C ASN A 325 6.79 -11.64 -22.20
N ASP A 326 7.49 -10.90 -21.34
CA ASP A 326 6.90 -9.88 -20.47
C ASP A 326 6.24 -8.77 -21.30
N ILE A 327 7.00 -8.22 -22.26
CA ILE A 327 6.53 -7.21 -23.22
C ILE A 327 5.33 -7.74 -24.01
N LYS A 328 5.41 -8.96 -24.56
CA LYS A 328 4.29 -9.57 -25.30
C LYS A 328 3.03 -9.67 -24.44
N ARG A 329 3.14 -10.08 -23.17
CA ARG A 329 1.98 -10.15 -22.25
C ARG A 329 1.37 -8.77 -22.01
N ARG A 330 2.22 -7.75 -21.78
CA ARG A 330 1.75 -6.37 -21.61
C ARG A 330 1.13 -5.80 -22.88
N GLN A 331 1.64 -6.12 -24.07
CA GLN A 331 1.05 -5.71 -25.34
C GLN A 331 -0.37 -6.25 -25.51
N VAL A 332 -0.62 -7.51 -25.12
CA VAL A 332 -1.97 -8.08 -25.15
C VAL A 332 -2.90 -7.38 -24.17
N ILE A 333 -2.41 -7.03 -22.96
CA ILE A 333 -3.18 -6.25 -21.98
C ILE A 333 -3.44 -4.82 -22.48
N GLN A 334 -2.42 -4.17 -23.05
CA GLN A 334 -2.52 -2.84 -23.66
C GLN A 334 -3.59 -2.83 -24.74
N LYS A 335 -3.58 -3.84 -25.63
CA LYS A 335 -4.61 -4.00 -26.66
C LYS A 335 -6.00 -4.13 -26.07
N ALA A 336 -6.19 -4.91 -25.00
CA ALA A 336 -7.48 -5.03 -24.34
C ALA A 336 -7.96 -3.69 -23.74
N LEU A 337 -7.05 -2.88 -23.18
CA LEU A 337 -7.37 -1.54 -22.67
C LEU A 337 -7.72 -0.58 -23.81
N VAL A 338 -7.04 -0.66 -24.95
CA VAL A 338 -7.38 0.08 -26.17
C VAL A 338 -8.77 -0.30 -26.66
N ASP A 339 -9.07 -1.60 -26.77
CA ASP A 339 -10.38 -2.08 -27.23
C ASP A 339 -11.51 -1.67 -26.28
N ILE A 340 -11.28 -1.68 -24.95
CA ILE A 340 -12.19 -1.15 -23.93
C ILE A 340 -12.40 0.36 -24.11
N THR A 341 -11.31 1.12 -24.25
CA THR A 341 -11.33 2.58 -24.42
C THR A 341 -12.10 3.00 -25.68
N GLU A 342 -11.83 2.35 -26.80
CA GLU A 342 -12.50 2.62 -28.08
C GLU A 342 -13.98 2.20 -28.06
N SER A 343 -14.34 1.21 -27.23
CA SER A 343 -15.74 0.85 -26.99
C SER A 343 -16.45 1.91 -26.17
N MET A 344 -15.82 2.45 -25.13
CA MET A 344 -16.40 3.57 -24.35
C MET A 344 -16.58 4.84 -25.20
N ARG A 345 -15.74 5.06 -26.21
CA ARG A 345 -15.72 6.28 -27.04
C ARG A 345 -16.44 6.14 -28.40
N GLY A 346 -17.00 4.96 -28.72
CA GLY A 346 -17.45 4.68 -30.08
C GLY A 346 -18.39 3.48 -30.19
N PRO A 347 -18.68 2.99 -31.41
CA PRO A 347 -19.67 1.95 -31.64
C PRO A 347 -19.16 0.52 -31.33
N ARG A 348 -17.89 0.36 -30.90
CA ARG A 348 -17.32 -0.95 -30.57
C ARG A 348 -18.02 -1.53 -29.34
N LYS A 349 -18.16 -2.86 -29.32
CA LYS A 349 -19.03 -3.59 -28.37
C LYS A 349 -18.30 -4.26 -27.21
N VAL A 350 -17.14 -3.76 -26.77
CA VAL A 350 -16.56 -4.28 -25.52
C VAL A 350 -17.34 -3.67 -24.37
N LYS A 351 -18.27 -4.47 -23.82
CA LYS A 351 -19.13 -4.06 -22.72
C LYS A 351 -18.59 -4.43 -21.35
N LYS A 352 -17.70 -5.41 -21.25
CA LYS A 352 -17.31 -6.05 -19.97
C LYS A 352 -15.81 -6.18 -19.84
N CYS A 353 -15.32 -6.08 -18.60
CA CYS A 353 -13.89 -6.24 -18.27
C CYS A 353 -13.41 -7.69 -18.13
N SER A 354 -14.22 -8.68 -18.50
CA SER A 354 -13.91 -10.11 -18.35
C SER A 354 -12.66 -10.54 -19.11
N ASN A 355 -12.46 -10.02 -20.33
CA ASN A 355 -11.25 -10.29 -21.11
C ASN A 355 -10.00 -9.72 -20.41
N LEU A 356 -10.06 -8.46 -19.97
CA LEU A 356 -8.96 -7.82 -19.24
C LEU A 356 -8.59 -8.62 -17.98
N ARG A 357 -9.59 -9.05 -17.19
CA ARG A 357 -9.37 -9.93 -16.02
C ARG A 357 -8.63 -11.22 -16.36
N SER A 358 -9.03 -11.89 -17.43
CA SER A 358 -8.36 -13.11 -17.88
C SER A 358 -6.89 -12.88 -18.24
N LEU A 359 -6.60 -11.75 -18.90
CA LEU A 359 -5.25 -11.39 -19.33
C LEU A 359 -4.33 -11.03 -18.15
N ILE A 360 -4.81 -10.22 -17.21
CA ILE A 360 -4.02 -9.78 -16.04
C ILE A 360 -3.71 -10.92 -15.06
N LYS A 361 -4.40 -12.06 -15.14
CA LYS A 361 -4.05 -13.28 -14.38
C LYS A 361 -2.60 -13.70 -14.59
N ARG A 362 -2.05 -13.48 -15.80
CA ARG A 362 -0.66 -13.81 -16.16
C ARG A 362 0.34 -12.70 -15.81
N CYS A 363 -0.13 -11.64 -15.16
CA CYS A 363 0.63 -10.48 -14.71
C CYS A 363 0.22 -10.14 -13.27
N PRO A 364 0.46 -11.03 -12.28
CA PRO A 364 -0.08 -10.87 -10.94
C PRO A 364 0.40 -9.57 -10.28
N GLY A 365 -0.54 -8.89 -9.60
CA GLY A 365 -0.32 -7.61 -8.92
C GLY A 365 -0.31 -7.74 -7.40
N SER A 366 -0.61 -6.63 -6.71
CA SER A 366 -0.79 -6.60 -5.25
C SER A 366 -1.97 -7.42 -4.76
N GLN A 367 -3.02 -7.50 -5.57
CA GLN A 367 -4.24 -8.24 -5.33
C GLN A 367 -4.57 -9.12 -6.54
N PRO A 368 -5.38 -10.18 -6.36
CA PRO A 368 -5.82 -11.02 -7.46
C PRO A 368 -6.96 -10.34 -8.24
N PHE A 369 -6.68 -9.22 -8.92
CA PHE A 369 -7.68 -8.46 -9.70
C PHE A 369 -8.35 -9.25 -10.84
N HIS A 370 -7.83 -10.44 -11.15
CA HIS A 370 -8.40 -11.38 -12.11
C HIS A 370 -9.55 -12.23 -11.54
N GLU A 371 -9.65 -12.32 -10.21
CA GLU A 371 -10.71 -13.02 -9.50
C GLU A 371 -12.01 -12.21 -9.49
N ARG A 372 -13.06 -12.80 -8.92
CA ARG A 372 -14.41 -12.20 -8.83
C ARG A 372 -14.73 -11.71 -7.42
N ASP A 373 -13.73 -11.57 -6.56
CA ASP A 373 -13.90 -10.97 -5.25
C ASP A 373 -13.96 -9.46 -5.35
N THR A 374 -14.52 -8.82 -4.33
CA THR A 374 -14.45 -7.37 -4.18
C THR A 374 -13.00 -6.94 -3.95
N GLN A 375 -12.57 -5.88 -4.63
CA GLN A 375 -11.21 -5.34 -4.55
C GLN A 375 -11.25 -3.82 -4.42
N ASP A 376 -10.10 -3.22 -4.13
CA ASP A 376 -9.97 -1.76 -4.02
C ASP A 376 -9.69 -1.13 -5.38
N SER A 377 -10.45 -0.09 -5.73
CA SER A 377 -10.33 0.59 -7.02
C SER A 377 -9.02 1.37 -7.16
N GLY A 378 -8.53 1.95 -6.05
CA GLY A 378 -7.26 2.67 -6.00
C GLY A 378 -6.07 1.73 -6.14
N GLU A 379 -6.12 0.56 -5.51
CA GLU A 379 -5.09 -0.46 -5.69
C GLU A 379 -5.05 -1.01 -7.13
N PHE A 380 -6.22 -1.22 -7.75
CA PHE A 380 -6.30 -1.62 -9.16
C PHE A 380 -5.69 -0.56 -10.07
N LEU A 381 -5.96 0.72 -9.81
CA LEU A 381 -5.40 1.84 -10.56
C LEU A 381 -3.87 1.89 -10.41
N SER A 382 -3.36 1.82 -9.18
CA SER A 382 -1.91 1.80 -8.90
C SER A 382 -1.24 0.58 -9.54
N TYR A 383 -1.90 -0.58 -9.57
CA TYR A 383 -1.43 -1.75 -10.30
C TYR A 383 -1.29 -1.47 -11.79
N LEU A 384 -2.29 -0.82 -12.41
CA LEU A 384 -2.26 -0.50 -13.82
C LEU A 384 -1.14 0.51 -14.16
N PHE A 385 -0.96 1.55 -13.35
CA PHE A 385 0.14 2.51 -13.51
C PHE A 385 1.50 1.86 -13.38
N ASN A 386 1.64 0.91 -12.45
CA ASN A 386 2.86 0.15 -12.28
C ASN A 386 3.11 -0.82 -13.46
N LEU A 387 2.05 -1.44 -13.98
CA LEU A 387 2.12 -2.33 -15.15
C LEU A 387 2.59 -1.58 -16.40
N PHE A 388 2.26 -0.31 -16.55
CA PHE A 388 2.71 0.51 -17.68
C PHE A 388 3.83 1.48 -17.34
N GLN A 389 4.38 1.44 -16.12
CA GLN A 389 5.43 2.34 -15.64
C GLN A 389 5.09 3.80 -15.97
N VAL A 390 3.99 4.29 -15.42
CA VAL A 390 3.55 5.68 -15.61
C VAL A 390 4.22 6.55 -14.55
N ASP A 391 5.32 7.17 -14.94
CA ASP A 391 6.28 7.87 -14.08
C ASP A 391 6.50 9.33 -14.52
N VAL A 392 5.40 10.00 -14.84
CA VAL A 392 5.38 11.33 -15.51
C VAL A 392 5.53 12.52 -14.55
N ALA A 393 5.58 12.28 -13.25
CA ALA A 393 5.66 13.33 -12.25
C ALA A 393 7.10 13.60 -11.84
N THR A 394 7.38 14.85 -11.47
CA THR A 394 8.61 15.23 -10.77
C THR A 394 8.29 15.51 -9.32
N THR A 395 8.99 14.84 -8.41
CA THR A 395 8.90 15.09 -6.96
C THR A 395 10.23 15.59 -6.41
N ARG A 396 10.15 16.42 -5.37
CA ARG A 396 11.30 16.88 -4.59
C ARG A 396 11.09 16.46 -3.15
N ARG A 397 12.05 15.73 -2.61
CA ARG A 397 12.08 15.29 -1.23
C ARG A 397 13.22 15.99 -0.50
N ARG A 398 12.87 16.73 0.54
CA ARG A 398 13.83 17.34 1.48
C ARG A 398 13.71 16.63 2.81
N THR A 399 14.83 16.10 3.29
CA THR A 399 14.97 15.51 4.62
C THR A 399 15.72 16.52 5.49
N TYR A 400 15.21 16.74 6.69
CA TYR A 400 15.76 17.65 7.69
C TYR A 400 16.03 16.89 8.99
N GLY A 401 17.13 17.21 9.65
CA GLY A 401 17.44 16.76 11.01
C GLY A 401 17.28 17.91 12.02
N SER A 402 16.91 17.60 13.26
CA SER A 402 16.99 18.53 14.39
C SER A 402 17.34 17.82 15.70
N ASN A 403 18.07 18.51 16.57
CA ASN A 403 18.33 18.09 17.96
C ASN A 403 17.50 18.87 18.98
N ASP A 404 16.68 19.81 18.53
CA ASP A 404 15.83 20.63 19.38
C ASP A 404 14.44 19.98 19.51
N LEU A 405 14.12 19.49 20.70
CA LEU A 405 12.84 18.83 20.98
C LEU A 405 11.78 19.77 21.56
N ILE A 406 12.17 20.97 21.99
CA ILE A 406 11.32 21.92 22.72
C ILE A 406 11.19 23.23 21.92
N GLY A 407 9.97 23.76 21.83
CA GLY A 407 9.70 25.04 21.14
C GLY A 407 9.69 24.92 19.61
N LYS A 408 10.33 25.87 18.91
CA LYS A 408 10.47 25.89 17.45
C LYS A 408 11.81 25.23 17.06
N PRO A 409 11.83 23.99 16.56
CA PRO A 409 13.08 23.28 16.31
C PRO A 409 13.90 23.96 15.22
N LYS A 410 15.22 24.12 15.43
CA LYS A 410 16.13 24.51 14.35
C LYS A 410 16.35 23.31 13.44
N TRP A 411 15.99 23.45 12.17
CA TRP A 411 16.07 22.38 11.18
C TRP A 411 17.33 22.53 10.33
N THR A 412 18.11 21.46 10.25
CA THR A 412 19.24 21.34 9.33
C THR A 412 18.80 20.53 8.12
N LEU A 413 18.91 21.08 6.91
CA LEU A 413 18.72 20.30 5.68
C LEU A 413 19.88 19.31 5.56
N VAL A 414 19.56 18.04 5.42
CA VAL A 414 20.55 16.93 5.46
C VAL A 414 20.59 16.16 4.16
N ARG A 415 19.49 16.15 3.43
CA ARG A 415 19.38 15.51 2.13
C ARG A 415 18.31 16.18 1.31
N GLU A 416 18.62 16.39 0.06
CA GLU A 416 17.64 16.74 -0.96
C GLU A 416 17.72 15.74 -2.10
N GLN A 417 16.57 15.33 -2.61
CA GLN A 417 16.48 14.46 -3.76
C GLN A 417 15.37 14.93 -4.69
N LYS A 418 15.70 14.99 -5.96
CA LYS A 418 14.74 15.19 -7.03
C LYS A 418 14.55 13.87 -7.75
N ASP A 419 13.30 13.46 -7.92
CA ASP A 419 12.93 12.29 -8.70
C ASP A 419 12.09 12.79 -9.87
N GLN A 420 12.62 12.66 -11.09
CA GLN A 420 11.95 13.08 -12.32
C GLN A 420 11.07 11.98 -12.93
N HIS A 421 11.08 10.79 -12.32
CA HIS A 421 10.39 9.59 -12.77
C HIS A 421 9.46 9.08 -11.65
N ALA A 422 8.65 9.99 -11.10
CA ALA A 422 7.75 9.68 -10.00
C ALA A 422 6.32 9.36 -10.50
N SER A 423 5.60 8.56 -9.72
CA SER A 423 4.19 8.31 -9.97
C SER A 423 3.37 9.60 -9.84
N PRO A 424 2.38 9.84 -10.73
CA PRO A 424 1.42 10.93 -10.56
C PRO A 424 0.33 10.63 -9.51
N ILE A 425 0.33 9.44 -8.90
CA ILE A 425 -0.60 9.04 -7.86
C ILE A 425 -0.06 9.44 -6.48
N ILE A 426 -0.90 10.14 -5.72
CA ILE A 426 -0.65 10.51 -4.32
C ILE A 426 -1.59 9.67 -3.46
N ASP A 427 -1.02 8.66 -2.80
CA ASP A 427 -1.75 7.84 -1.83
C ASP A 427 -1.89 8.56 -0.48
N VAL A 428 -3.12 8.58 0.04
CA VAL A 428 -3.46 9.12 1.35
C VAL A 428 -4.07 8.02 2.20
N THR A 429 -3.38 7.65 3.27
CA THR A 429 -3.79 6.54 4.13
C THR A 429 -4.99 6.88 5.01
N SER A 430 -5.74 5.87 5.43
CA SER A 430 -6.83 6.02 6.40
C SER A 430 -6.39 6.65 7.73
N GLY A 431 -5.14 6.42 8.16
CA GLY A 431 -4.55 7.08 9.32
C GLY A 431 -4.47 8.60 9.13
N THR A 432 -3.90 9.03 7.99
CA THR A 432 -3.84 10.45 7.62
C THR A 432 -5.22 11.06 7.51
N LEU A 433 -6.19 10.37 6.90
CA LEU A 433 -7.57 10.87 6.74
C LEU A 433 -8.27 11.14 8.09
N ARG A 434 -8.04 10.29 9.10
CA ARG A 434 -8.65 10.44 10.43
C ARG A 434 -8.12 11.64 11.23
N GLU A 435 -6.92 12.10 10.90
CA GLU A 435 -6.26 13.21 11.58
C GLU A 435 -6.46 14.55 10.86
N LEU A 436 -7.20 14.57 9.76
CA LEU A 436 -7.42 15.78 8.98
C LEU A 436 -8.24 16.81 9.75
N PRO A 437 -7.88 18.10 9.64
CA PRO A 437 -8.79 19.19 9.99
C PRO A 437 -10.10 19.08 9.21
N LYS A 438 -11.17 19.65 9.77
CA LYS A 438 -12.46 19.77 9.09
C LYS A 438 -12.26 20.47 7.73
N ASP A 439 -12.92 19.94 6.70
CA ASP A 439 -12.95 20.51 5.35
C ASP A 439 -11.58 20.69 4.67
N TYR A 440 -10.64 19.79 4.97
CA TYR A 440 -9.31 19.80 4.38
C TYR A 440 -9.33 19.75 2.85
N ASN A 441 -8.59 20.67 2.20
CA ASN A 441 -8.49 20.74 0.74
C ASN A 441 -7.51 19.68 0.22
N ILE A 442 -7.99 18.78 -0.64
CA ILE A 442 -7.24 17.65 -1.21
C ILE A 442 -5.96 18.07 -1.93
N THR A 443 -5.95 19.24 -2.57
CA THR A 443 -4.80 19.76 -3.32
C THR A 443 -3.58 19.98 -2.43
N LYS A 444 -3.77 20.14 -1.11
CA LYS A 444 -2.66 20.27 -0.15
C LYS A 444 -1.85 18.98 -0.02
N PHE A 445 -2.38 17.81 -0.41
CA PHE A 445 -1.64 16.55 -0.40
C PHE A 445 -0.50 16.47 -1.41
N VAL A 446 -0.39 17.42 -2.37
CA VAL A 446 0.83 17.56 -3.20
C VAL A 446 2.09 17.75 -2.37
N LYS A 447 1.94 18.20 -1.11
CA LYS A 447 3.01 18.28 -0.12
C LYS A 447 2.71 17.30 1.02
N GLN A 448 3.42 16.19 1.03
CA GLN A 448 3.37 15.21 2.12
C GLN A 448 4.48 15.51 3.13
N LYS A 449 4.14 15.46 4.42
CA LYS A 449 5.07 15.65 5.52
C LYS A 449 5.08 14.43 6.39
N GLN A 450 6.25 14.00 6.80
CA GLN A 450 6.44 12.96 7.79
C GLN A 450 7.40 13.49 8.84
N ASP A 451 7.01 13.37 10.10
CA ASP A 451 7.79 13.85 11.22
C ASP A 451 8.01 12.67 12.17
N ALA A 452 9.29 12.36 12.40
CA ALA A 452 9.70 11.27 13.25
C ALA A 452 10.61 11.82 14.33
N ILE A 453 10.19 11.68 15.58
CA ILE A 453 11.05 11.89 16.74
C ILE A 453 11.77 10.57 17.02
N PHE A 454 13.06 10.70 17.27
CA PHE A 454 13.99 9.67 17.67
C PHE A 454 14.60 10.05 18.98
N ASP A 455 14.86 9.04 19.76
CA ASP A 455 15.31 9.28 21.09
C ASP A 455 16.84 9.23 21.18
N ALA A 456 17.36 9.48 22.39
CA ALA A 456 18.76 9.73 22.64
C ALA A 456 19.75 8.65 22.15
N VAL A 457 19.30 7.44 21.82
CA VAL A 457 20.18 6.44 21.13
C VAL A 457 19.65 5.88 19.85
N ASP A 458 18.57 6.45 19.33
CA ASP A 458 18.13 6.16 17.96
C ASP A 458 18.34 7.32 17.03
N LEU A 459 19.21 8.22 17.47
CA LEU A 459 19.49 9.44 16.77
C LEU A 459 19.67 9.10 15.30
N TRP A 460 18.82 9.71 14.51
CA TRP A 460 18.76 9.42 13.11
C TRP A 460 20.02 9.98 12.46
N THR A 461 20.77 9.10 11.83
CA THR A 461 21.95 9.46 11.06
C THR A 461 21.55 9.56 9.58
N PRO A 462 21.84 10.66 8.89
CA PRO A 462 21.75 10.72 7.44
C PRO A 462 22.74 9.71 6.83
N ASP A 463 22.35 8.97 5.78
CA ASP A 463 23.26 8.10 5.04
C ASP A 463 24.38 8.97 4.41
N LYS A 464 25.56 9.05 5.03
CA LYS A 464 26.80 9.52 4.40
C LYS A 464 27.92 8.53 4.71
N VAL A 465 28.58 8.05 3.66
CA VAL A 465 29.69 7.09 3.75
C VAL A 465 30.97 7.74 4.29
N ASN A 466 31.14 9.07 4.17
CA ASN A 466 32.42 9.75 4.48
C ASN A 466 32.30 11.10 5.23
N ALA A 467 31.39 11.27 6.19
CA ALA A 467 31.31 12.48 7.02
C ALA A 467 31.22 12.11 8.52
N PRO A 468 31.63 12.98 9.47
CA PRO A 468 31.44 12.70 10.89
C PRO A 468 29.97 12.34 11.16
N LEU A 469 29.74 11.35 12.01
CA LEU A 469 28.41 10.85 12.40
C LEU A 469 27.55 11.97 13.02
N VAL A 470 26.96 12.82 12.19
CA VAL A 470 25.96 13.80 12.63
C VAL A 470 24.67 13.04 12.85
N THR A 471 24.14 13.14 14.06
CA THR A 471 22.94 12.41 14.48
C THR A 471 21.88 13.38 14.97
N TYR A 472 20.61 13.04 14.74
CA TYR A 472 19.47 13.91 15.02
C TYR A 472 18.38 13.22 15.85
N THR A 473 17.90 13.85 16.92
CA THR A 473 16.73 13.40 17.71
C THR A 473 15.40 13.54 16.95
N ARG A 474 15.37 14.19 15.79
CA ARG A 474 14.15 14.35 15.01
C ARG A 474 14.48 14.43 13.53
N ARG A 475 13.69 13.75 12.71
CA ARG A 475 13.75 13.83 11.24
C ARG A 475 12.40 14.26 10.74
N LYS A 476 12.42 15.33 9.98
CA LYS A 476 11.28 15.77 9.20
C LYS A 476 11.58 15.53 7.74
N GLU A 477 10.69 14.85 7.06
CA GLU A 477 10.76 14.66 5.62
C GLU A 477 9.58 15.35 4.96
N VAL A 478 9.88 16.10 3.91
CA VAL A 478 8.89 16.83 3.14
C VAL A 478 9.05 16.42 1.69
N THR A 479 8.07 15.70 1.16
CA THR A 479 7.98 15.33 -0.25
C THR A 479 6.95 16.23 -0.91
N ARG A 480 7.33 16.86 -2.01
CA ARG A 480 6.45 17.73 -2.79
C ARG A 480 6.44 17.29 -4.24
N MET A 481 5.26 17.02 -4.80
CA MET A 481 5.08 16.94 -6.24
C MET A 481 5.27 18.35 -6.81
N GLN A 482 6.27 18.53 -7.65
CA GLN A 482 6.58 19.82 -8.26
C GLN A 482 5.84 19.98 -9.58
N GLU A 483 5.85 18.93 -10.39
CA GLU A 483 5.30 18.94 -11.75
C GLU A 483 4.65 17.59 -12.01
N SER A 484 3.52 17.62 -12.68
CA SER A 484 2.90 16.45 -13.28
C SER A 484 1.84 16.92 -14.27
N PRO A 485 1.69 16.27 -15.43
CA PRO A 485 0.62 16.57 -16.37
C PRO A 485 -0.75 16.08 -15.87
N ILE A 486 -0.78 15.12 -14.94
CA ILE A 486 -1.98 14.61 -14.28
C ILE A 486 -1.69 14.41 -12.78
N VAL A 487 -2.65 14.66 -11.90
CA VAL A 487 -2.52 14.37 -10.47
C VAL A 487 -3.70 13.52 -10.03
N ILE A 488 -3.41 12.37 -9.43
CA ILE A 488 -4.43 11.45 -8.96
C ILE A 488 -4.30 11.33 -7.45
N PHE A 489 -5.32 11.74 -6.71
CA PHE A 489 -5.36 11.51 -5.27
C PHE A 489 -6.11 10.22 -4.98
N ASN A 490 -5.43 9.25 -4.39
CA ASN A 490 -6.03 8.00 -3.94
C ASN A 490 -6.21 8.03 -2.42
N LEU A 491 -7.45 8.20 -1.96
CA LEU A 491 -7.82 8.25 -0.55
C LEU A 491 -8.24 6.84 -0.08
N VAL A 492 -7.36 6.19 0.68
CA VAL A 492 -7.62 4.86 1.25
C VAL A 492 -8.55 5.01 2.45
N ARG A 493 -9.84 4.75 2.25
CA ARG A 493 -10.87 4.96 3.28
C ARG A 493 -11.10 3.76 4.19
N SER A 494 -10.69 2.57 3.79
CA SER A 494 -10.85 1.35 4.59
C SER A 494 -9.63 1.08 5.47
N TYR A 495 -9.86 0.46 6.63
CA TYR A 495 -8.79 -0.02 7.51
C TYR A 495 -9.28 -1.18 8.38
N GLY A 496 -8.35 -2.06 8.77
CA GLY A 496 -8.62 -3.10 9.75
C GLY A 496 -8.55 -2.55 11.18
N GLU A 497 -9.59 -2.76 11.97
CA GLU A 497 -9.59 -2.49 13.40
C GLU A 497 -9.75 -3.77 14.20
N VAL A 498 -8.93 -3.94 15.23
CA VAL A 498 -9.01 -5.13 16.08
C VAL A 498 -10.31 -5.10 16.88
N SER A 499 -11.06 -6.19 16.83
CA SER A 499 -12.32 -6.36 17.55
C SER A 499 -12.10 -7.23 18.79
N PHE A 500 -12.55 -6.75 19.95
CA PHE A 500 -12.51 -7.49 21.21
C PHE A 500 -13.93 -7.76 21.72
N GLY A 501 -14.08 -8.83 22.50
CA GLY A 501 -15.27 -9.12 23.28
C GLY A 501 -15.41 -8.21 24.50
N LYS A 502 -16.57 -8.25 25.14
CA LYS A 502 -16.76 -7.56 26.42
C LYS A 502 -15.88 -8.22 27.50
N PRO A 503 -15.19 -7.45 28.34
CA PRO A 503 -14.43 -8.00 29.47
C PRO A 503 -15.31 -8.85 30.40
N ARG A 504 -14.87 -10.06 30.75
CA ARG A 504 -15.59 -10.97 31.66
C ARG A 504 -14.82 -11.23 32.95
N THR A 505 -13.50 -11.25 32.90
CA THR A 505 -12.61 -11.46 34.05
C THR A 505 -12.13 -10.14 34.66
N LYS A 506 -11.62 -10.17 35.90
CA LYS A 506 -11.02 -9.01 36.57
C LYS A 506 -9.87 -8.41 35.75
N LYS A 507 -9.03 -9.26 35.18
CA LYS A 507 -7.88 -8.87 34.36
C LYS A 507 -8.27 -8.24 33.03
N GLU A 508 -9.32 -8.75 32.37
CA GLU A 508 -9.86 -8.13 31.15
C GLU A 508 -10.51 -6.78 31.44
N LYS A 509 -11.17 -6.63 32.60
CA LYS A 509 -11.75 -5.36 33.03
C LYS A 509 -10.65 -4.32 33.28
N GLU A 510 -9.55 -4.72 33.91
CA GLU A 510 -8.35 -3.89 34.09
C GLU A 510 -7.69 -3.51 32.75
N ALA A 511 -7.70 -4.40 31.76
CA ALA A 511 -7.17 -4.14 30.42
C ALA A 511 -8.13 -3.35 29.50
N GLY A 512 -9.38 -3.11 29.91
CA GLY A 512 -10.40 -2.42 29.12
C GLY A 512 -10.93 -3.18 27.89
N ARG A 513 -10.55 -4.45 27.71
CA ARG A 513 -10.94 -5.30 26.55
C ARG A 513 -10.96 -6.77 26.92
N GLY A 514 -11.92 -7.53 26.37
CA GLY A 514 -12.04 -8.98 26.53
C GLY A 514 -11.35 -9.77 25.42
N GLU A 515 -11.77 -11.03 25.22
CA GLU A 515 -11.23 -11.95 24.20
C GLU A 515 -11.15 -11.33 22.79
N PHE A 516 -10.05 -11.57 22.09
CA PHE A 516 -9.89 -11.17 20.68
C PHE A 516 -10.90 -11.90 19.79
N LYS A 517 -11.67 -11.16 19.01
CA LYS A 517 -12.72 -11.68 18.11
C LYS A 517 -12.36 -11.58 16.63
N GLY A 518 -11.12 -11.22 16.30
CA GLY A 518 -10.69 -10.97 14.92
C GLY A 518 -10.48 -9.49 14.61
N ILE A 519 -10.23 -9.20 13.34
CA ILE A 519 -10.11 -7.85 12.78
C ILE A 519 -11.40 -7.57 12.01
N LYS A 520 -12.04 -6.44 12.30
CA LYS A 520 -13.18 -5.94 11.53
C LYS A 520 -12.72 -4.83 10.61
N GLN A 521 -13.13 -4.88 9.36
CA GLN A 521 -12.95 -3.75 8.45
C GLN A 521 -13.84 -2.59 8.92
N LYS A 522 -13.24 -1.41 9.03
CA LYS A 522 -13.94 -0.14 9.24
C LYS A 522 -13.59 0.83 8.13
N ASN A 523 -14.46 1.82 7.95
CA ASN A 523 -14.28 2.86 6.94
C ASN A 523 -14.18 4.24 7.60
N THR A 524 -13.45 5.14 6.94
CA THR A 524 -13.24 6.54 7.34
C THR A 524 -13.96 7.45 6.35
N TRP A 525 -15.12 7.95 6.77
CA TRP A 525 -15.98 8.83 5.98
C TRP A 525 -15.79 10.30 6.35
N VAL A 526 -14.53 10.76 6.36
CA VAL A 526 -14.19 12.17 6.59
C VAL A 526 -14.37 12.94 5.28
N ARG A 527 -15.00 14.12 5.37
CA ARG A 527 -15.16 15.04 4.24
C ARG A 527 -13.80 15.65 3.86
N VAL A 528 -13.42 15.50 2.59
CA VAL A 528 -12.23 16.12 2.00
C VAL A 528 -12.71 17.02 0.86
N ASN A 529 -12.41 18.31 0.94
CA ASN A 529 -12.81 19.28 -0.08
C ASN A 529 -11.96 19.11 -1.34
N ALA A 530 -12.57 19.12 -2.51
CA ALA A 530 -11.90 18.88 -3.80
C ALA A 530 -12.30 19.96 -4.81
N PRO A 531 -11.53 21.06 -4.95
CA PRO A 531 -11.90 22.17 -5.84
C PRO A 531 -11.97 21.71 -7.32
N GLU A 532 -12.72 22.44 -8.15
CA GLU A 532 -12.85 22.13 -9.58
C GLU A 532 -11.52 22.20 -10.34
N SER A 533 -10.56 22.97 -9.84
CA SER A 533 -9.24 23.04 -10.44
C SER A 533 -8.16 23.22 -9.39
N MET A 534 -6.94 22.90 -9.77
CA MET A 534 -5.75 23.14 -8.99
C MET A 534 -4.62 23.65 -9.89
N THR A 535 -3.65 24.35 -9.28
CA THR A 535 -2.47 24.82 -10.00
C THR A 535 -1.23 24.11 -9.48
N LEU A 536 -0.46 23.52 -10.39
CA LEU A 536 0.82 22.86 -10.11
C LEU A 536 1.91 23.49 -10.97
N LYS A 537 2.83 24.23 -10.35
CA LYS A 537 3.92 24.99 -11.01
C LYS A 537 3.42 25.82 -12.21
N GLY A 538 2.35 26.59 -12.00
CA GLY A 538 1.75 27.46 -13.02
C GLY A 538 0.87 26.75 -14.06
N LYS A 539 0.82 25.42 -14.07
CA LYS A 539 -0.13 24.67 -14.91
C LYS A 539 -1.44 24.44 -14.16
N LYS A 540 -2.56 24.79 -14.79
CA LYS A 540 -3.90 24.51 -14.27
C LYS A 540 -4.28 23.07 -14.65
N LEU A 541 -4.78 22.31 -13.67
CA LEU A 541 -5.34 20.97 -13.85
C LEU A 541 -6.79 21.02 -13.39
N GLU A 542 -7.71 20.46 -14.18
CA GLU A 542 -9.14 20.45 -13.88
C GLU A 542 -9.53 19.11 -13.27
N LEU A 543 -10.42 19.13 -12.27
CA LEU A 543 -11.03 17.94 -11.73
C LEU A 543 -11.91 17.30 -12.81
N SER A 544 -11.52 16.12 -13.27
CA SER A 544 -12.14 15.44 -14.41
C SER A 544 -12.98 14.23 -14.02
N ALA A 545 -12.66 13.58 -12.90
CA ALA A 545 -13.46 12.47 -12.37
C ALA A 545 -13.26 12.23 -10.88
N ILE A 546 -14.25 11.61 -10.24
CA ILE A 546 -14.21 11.10 -8.87
C ILE A 546 -14.79 9.68 -8.85
N VAL A 547 -14.00 8.69 -8.45
CA VAL A 547 -14.49 7.36 -8.12
C VAL A 547 -14.98 7.37 -6.67
N VAL A 548 -16.19 6.85 -6.43
CA VAL A 548 -16.90 6.93 -5.15
C VAL A 548 -17.25 5.53 -4.66
N HIS A 549 -16.89 5.24 -3.42
CA HIS A 549 -17.23 3.98 -2.77
C HIS A 549 -18.59 4.09 -2.05
N THR A 550 -19.51 3.17 -2.30
CA THR A 550 -20.89 3.23 -1.76
C THR A 550 -21.02 3.00 -0.25
N GLY A 551 -19.96 2.51 0.38
CA GLY A 551 -19.95 2.09 1.78
C GLY A 551 -20.23 0.60 1.96
N GLY A 552 -20.78 -0.04 0.92
CA GLY A 552 -20.91 -1.49 0.78
C GLY A 552 -19.79 -2.10 -0.08
N ALA A 553 -20.16 -3.00 -1.00
CA ALA A 553 -19.23 -3.71 -1.89
C ALA A 553 -19.15 -3.08 -3.30
N HIS A 554 -19.60 -1.83 -3.47
CA HIS A 554 -19.85 -1.23 -4.78
C HIS A 554 -19.15 0.11 -4.99
N TYR A 555 -18.75 0.39 -6.24
CA TYR A 555 -18.12 1.62 -6.69
C TYR A 555 -18.91 2.25 -7.84
N VAL A 556 -19.04 3.57 -7.80
CA VAL A 556 -19.64 4.40 -8.85
C VAL A 556 -18.65 5.50 -9.23
N ALA A 557 -18.92 6.23 -10.31
CA ALA A 557 -18.07 7.35 -10.71
C ALA A 557 -18.86 8.61 -11.04
N ASN A 558 -18.28 9.76 -10.75
CA ASN A 558 -18.68 11.04 -11.34
C ASN A 558 -17.59 11.45 -12.31
N PHE A 559 -17.94 11.86 -13.53
CA PHE A 559 -16.96 12.26 -14.54
C PHE A 559 -17.43 13.46 -15.35
N LYS A 560 -16.48 14.26 -15.83
CA LYS A 560 -16.72 15.50 -16.56
C LYS A 560 -16.60 15.23 -18.07
N CYS A 561 -17.65 15.53 -18.82
CA CYS A 561 -17.71 15.35 -20.26
C CYS A 561 -18.27 16.62 -20.91
N ASN A 562 -17.55 17.18 -21.88
CA ASN A 562 -17.91 18.45 -22.52
C ASN A 562 -18.17 19.60 -21.52
N GLY A 563 -17.41 19.64 -20.41
CA GLY A 563 -17.53 20.67 -19.37
C GLY A 563 -18.60 20.40 -18.30
N GLU A 564 -19.45 19.39 -18.49
CA GLU A 564 -20.57 19.06 -17.60
C GLU A 564 -20.33 17.74 -16.86
N TRP A 565 -20.95 17.57 -15.69
CA TRP A 565 -20.82 16.36 -14.87
C TRP A 565 -21.88 15.32 -15.17
N PHE A 566 -21.45 14.07 -15.12
CA PHE A 566 -22.26 12.88 -15.27
C PHE A 566 -21.95 11.89 -14.15
N TRP A 567 -22.96 11.15 -13.73
CA TRP A 567 -22.85 10.03 -12.80
C TRP A 567 -22.90 8.71 -13.57
N TYR A 568 -22.11 7.74 -13.13
CA TYR A 568 -21.96 6.43 -13.75
C TYR A 568 -22.05 5.31 -12.71
N ASP A 569 -22.82 4.28 -13.04
CA ASP A 569 -22.90 3.02 -12.31
C ASP A 569 -22.90 1.85 -13.31
N ASP A 570 -22.07 0.85 -13.08
CA ASP A 570 -22.03 -0.39 -13.87
C ASP A 570 -23.24 -1.30 -13.63
N ASN A 571 -24.13 -0.91 -12.70
CA ASN A 571 -25.46 -1.44 -12.40
C ASN A 571 -25.45 -2.91 -11.96
N PRO A 572 -24.93 -3.22 -10.76
CA PRO A 572 -24.88 -4.58 -10.23
C PRO A 572 -26.30 -5.10 -9.93
N GLY A 573 -26.93 -5.72 -10.93
CA GLY A 573 -28.30 -6.25 -10.86
C GLY A 573 -29.20 -5.86 -12.02
N GLY A 574 -28.77 -4.94 -12.89
CA GLY A 574 -29.48 -4.56 -14.11
C GLY A 574 -28.94 -5.21 -15.39
N ASP A 575 -29.57 -4.88 -16.52
CA ASP A 575 -29.23 -5.40 -17.86
C ASP A 575 -28.06 -4.66 -18.53
N GLY A 576 -27.56 -3.58 -17.92
CA GLY A 576 -26.43 -2.78 -18.39
C GLY A 576 -26.19 -1.55 -17.52
N HIS A 577 -25.04 -0.92 -17.74
CA HIS A 577 -24.64 0.29 -17.04
C HIS A 577 -25.60 1.47 -17.24
N GLU A 578 -25.51 2.42 -16.31
CA GLU A 578 -26.30 3.66 -16.31
C GLU A 578 -25.35 4.87 -16.31
N ILE A 579 -25.69 5.87 -17.14
CA ILE A 579 -25.03 7.16 -17.15
C ILE A 579 -26.11 8.23 -17.06
N GLU A 580 -26.03 9.05 -16.02
CA GLU A 580 -27.00 10.10 -15.72
C GLU A 580 -26.35 11.48 -15.82
N TYR A 581 -27.03 12.43 -16.44
CA TYR A 581 -26.59 13.82 -16.48
C TYR A 581 -26.80 14.49 -15.12
N THR A 582 -25.73 15.02 -14.53
CA THR A 582 -25.75 15.70 -13.23
C THR A 582 -25.66 17.22 -13.37
N GLY A 583 -24.96 17.71 -14.39
CA GLY A 583 -24.84 19.13 -14.72
C GLY A 583 -23.66 19.81 -14.04
N SER A 584 -23.92 20.79 -13.17
CA SER A 584 -22.86 21.58 -12.54
C SER A 584 -22.06 20.79 -11.50
N TYR A 585 -20.90 21.33 -11.13
CA TYR A 585 -20.08 20.78 -10.05
C TYR A 585 -20.84 20.73 -8.72
N GLU A 586 -21.62 21.75 -8.38
CA GLU A 586 -22.44 21.81 -7.17
C GLU A 586 -23.49 20.70 -7.13
N ASN A 587 -24.06 20.34 -8.28
CA ASN A 587 -25.00 19.23 -8.39
C ASN A 587 -24.27 17.89 -8.26
N MET A 588 -23.09 17.75 -8.86
CA MET A 588 -22.25 16.56 -8.70
C MET A 588 -21.92 16.29 -7.22
N LEU A 589 -21.60 17.34 -6.45
CA LEU A 589 -21.35 17.20 -5.00
C LEU A 589 -22.56 16.69 -4.19
N LYS A 590 -23.78 16.81 -4.73
CA LYS A 590 -25.03 16.35 -4.09
C LYS A 590 -25.41 14.91 -4.47
N THR A 591 -24.69 14.27 -5.39
CA THR A 591 -24.92 12.87 -5.73
C THR A 591 -24.79 11.96 -4.50
N THR A 592 -25.48 10.83 -4.53
CA THR A 592 -25.44 9.83 -3.46
C THR A 592 -24.74 8.58 -3.98
N PRO A 593 -23.67 8.10 -3.31
CA PRO A 593 -23.05 8.64 -2.10
C PRO A 593 -22.30 9.96 -2.33
N LYS A 594 -22.27 10.83 -1.29
CA LYS A 594 -21.62 12.17 -1.37
C LYS A 594 -20.15 12.07 -1.79
N PRO A 595 -19.73 12.61 -2.95
CA PRO A 595 -18.37 12.43 -3.47
C PRO A 595 -17.25 12.93 -2.55
N LEU A 596 -17.45 14.05 -1.84
CA LEU A 596 -16.40 14.58 -0.94
C LEU A 596 -16.19 13.74 0.32
N THR A 597 -17.16 12.87 0.66
CA THR A 597 -17.10 12.04 1.88
C THR A 597 -16.77 10.59 1.54
N HIS A 598 -17.19 10.12 0.36
CA HIS A 598 -17.06 8.73 -0.08
C HIS A 598 -16.10 8.55 -1.26
N GLY A 599 -15.66 9.65 -1.90
CA GLY A 599 -14.72 9.64 -3.02
C GLY A 599 -13.39 9.05 -2.61
N THR A 600 -12.96 8.02 -3.33
CA THR A 600 -11.71 7.29 -3.10
C THR A 600 -10.64 7.68 -4.10
N ILE A 601 -10.98 8.07 -5.33
CA ILE A 601 -10.00 8.48 -6.34
C ILE A 601 -10.45 9.79 -6.96
N PHE A 602 -9.58 10.80 -6.99
CA PHE A 602 -9.85 12.10 -7.61
C PHE A 602 -8.83 12.35 -8.71
N PHE A 603 -9.32 12.57 -9.93
CA PHE A 603 -8.50 12.80 -11.11
C PHE A 603 -8.46 14.29 -11.43
N TYR A 604 -7.26 14.87 -11.42
CA TYR A 604 -6.98 16.20 -11.95
C TYR A 604 -6.12 16.05 -13.19
N THR A 605 -6.61 16.53 -14.33
CA THR A 605 -6.01 16.27 -15.65
C THR A 605 -5.89 17.50 -16.51
#